data_AF-A0A7C6QXC7-F1
#
_entry.id   AF-A0A7C6QXC7-F1
#
_cell.length_a   1.000
_cell.length_b   1.000
_cell.length_c   1.000
_cell.angle_alpha   90.00
_cell.angle_beta   90.00
_cell.angle_gamma   90.00
#
_symmetry.space_group_name_H-M   'P 1'
#
loop_
_entity.id
_entity.type
_entity.pdbx_description
1 polymer ?
#
loop_
_entity_poly.entity_id
_entity_poly.type
_entity_poly.pdbx_seq_one_letter_code
_entity_poly.pdbx_strand_id
1 'polypeptide(L)'
;MNKQSKQLKPEVEAEIRRIALDAISLGWSPELLWEQKFWNIRGIENRPGLAACLRPEDTITDVTEDYIEISRDGIKTRFYHPEREFPWKRRCNRGSE
;
A
#
# COMPACT_ATOMS: atom_id res chain seq x y z
N MET A 1 7.32 27.41 -0.76
CA MET A 1 7.38 26.30 -1.74
C MET A 1 6.01 25.63 -1.78
N ASN A 2 5.15 26.05 -2.71
CA ASN A 2 3.82 25.46 -2.87
C ASN A 2 3.98 24.13 -3.63
N LYS A 3 4.34 23.06 -2.92
CA LYS A 3 4.12 21.71 -3.43
C LYS A 3 2.61 21.58 -3.56
N GLN A 4 2.13 21.61 -4.80
CA GLN A 4 0.77 21.27 -5.14
C GLN A 4 0.55 19.84 -4.65
N SER A 5 0.09 19.71 -3.40
CA SER A 5 -0.35 18.45 -2.82
C SER A 5 -1.41 17.96 -3.78
N LYS A 6 -1.08 16.93 -4.56
CA LYS A 6 -2.08 16.20 -5.31
C LYS A 6 -3.10 15.79 -4.25
N GLN A 7 -4.25 16.46 -4.25
CA GLN A 7 -5.24 16.28 -3.19
C GLN A 7 -5.63 14.82 -3.24
N LEU A 8 -5.29 14.08 -2.18
CA LEU A 8 -5.88 12.78 -1.96
C LEU A 8 -7.38 12.99 -1.94
N LYS A 9 -8.11 12.09 -2.60
CA LYS A 9 -9.56 12.11 -2.48
C LYS A 9 -9.91 11.97 -1.00
N PRO A 10 -10.85 12.77 -0.48
CA PRO A 10 -11.14 12.81 0.95
C PRO A 10 -11.55 11.45 1.50
N GLU A 11 -12.21 10.62 0.70
CA GLU A 11 -12.59 9.24 1.05
C GLU A 11 -11.37 8.34 1.25
N VAL A 12 -10.38 8.42 0.35
CA VAL A 12 -9.12 7.67 0.47
C VAL A 12 -8.33 8.14 1.69
N GLU A 13 -8.26 9.45 1.88
CA GLU A 13 -7.61 10.03 3.06
C GLU A 13 -8.28 9.58 4.37
N ALA A 14 -9.61 9.56 4.42
CA ALA A 14 -10.35 9.11 5.58
C ALA A 14 -10.09 7.63 5.90
N GLU A 15 -10.06 6.75 4.89
CA GLU A 15 -9.74 5.34 5.08
C GLU A 15 -8.33 5.12 5.60
N ILE A 16 -7.33 5.79 5.01
CA ILE A 16 -5.95 5.68 5.48
C ILE A 16 -5.83 6.20 6.91
N ARG A 17 -6.46 7.34 7.23
CA ARG A 17 -6.47 7.87 8.61
C ARG A 17 -7.09 6.90 9.60
N ARG A 18 -8.18 6.23 9.22
CA ARG A 18 -8.88 5.26 10.07
C ARG A 18 -7.95 4.12 10.49
N ILE A 19 -7.15 3.60 9.57
CA ILE A 19 -6.26 2.46 9.82
C ILE A 19 -4.83 2.84 10.20
N ALA A 20 -4.43 4.11 10.04
CA ALA A 20 -3.03 4.53 10.16
C ALA A 20 -2.40 4.14 11.49
N LEU A 21 -3.09 4.37 12.61
CA LEU A 21 -2.55 4.06 13.94
C LEU A 21 -2.35 2.55 14.15
N ASP A 22 -3.30 1.75 13.68
CA ASP A 22 -3.25 0.29 13.79
C ASP A 22 -2.15 -0.29 12.89
N ALA A 23 -2.11 0.15 11.63
CA ALA A 23 -1.07 -0.22 10.68
C ALA A 23 0.33 0.17 11.17
N ILE A 24 0.52 1.37 11.71
CA ILE A 24 1.80 1.80 12.28
C ILE A 24 2.20 0.90 13.46
N SER A 25 1.26 0.52 14.31
CA SER A 25 1.52 -0.39 15.44
C SER A 25 1.92 -1.79 14.96
N LEU A 26 1.45 -2.20 13.79
CA LEU A 26 1.80 -3.46 13.11
C LEU A 26 3.09 -3.38 12.27
N GLY A 27 3.78 -2.24 12.28
CA GLY A 27 5.06 -2.04 11.62
C GLY A 27 4.99 -1.38 10.23
N TRP A 28 3.82 -0.92 9.79
CA TRP A 28 3.70 -0.18 8.53
C TRP A 28 4.28 1.22 8.67
N SER A 29 5.10 1.61 7.70
CA SER A 29 5.64 2.99 7.66
C SER A 29 4.58 3.98 7.18
N PRO A 30 4.46 5.17 7.82
CA PRO A 30 3.52 6.20 7.36
C PRO A 30 3.82 6.67 5.94
N GLU A 31 5.09 6.71 5.54
CA GLU A 31 5.49 7.00 4.17
C GLU A 31 4.83 6.03 3.17
N LEU A 32 4.78 4.74 3.49
CA LEU A 32 4.18 3.73 2.63
C LEU A 32 2.65 3.84 2.57
N LEU A 33 2.01 4.19 3.69
CA LEU A 33 0.56 4.37 3.75
C LEU A 33 0.11 5.60 2.94
N TRP A 34 0.84 6.71 3.04
CA TRP A 34 0.47 8.00 2.47
C TRP A 34 1.06 8.28 1.08
N GLU A 35 2.00 7.46 0.60
CA GLU A 35 2.63 7.65 -0.72
C GLU A 35 1.61 7.47 -1.85
N GLN A 36 1.51 8.49 -2.72
CA GLN A 36 0.55 8.55 -3.81
C GLN A 36 1.12 8.09 -5.15
N LYS A 37 2.42 7.77 -5.19
CA LYS A 37 3.07 7.23 -6.38
C LYS A 37 2.80 5.74 -6.50
N PHE A 38 2.11 5.38 -7.57
CA PHE A 38 1.96 3.98 -7.99
C PHE A 38 3.26 3.41 -8.59
N TRP A 39 4.04 4.26 -9.25
CA TRP A 39 5.37 3.95 -9.77
C TRP A 39 6.44 4.52 -8.84
N ASN A 40 6.71 3.84 -7.73
CA ASN A 40 7.74 4.21 -6.77
C ASN A 40 8.85 3.16 -6.80
N ILE A 41 9.69 3.28 -7.83
CA ILE A 41 10.77 2.34 -8.09
C ILE A 41 11.89 2.59 -7.07
N ARG A 42 12.19 1.59 -6.24
CA ARG A 42 13.34 1.57 -5.34
C ARG A 42 14.24 0.39 -5.74
N GLY A 43 15.38 0.69 -6.36
CA GLY A 43 16.21 -0.33 -6.99
C GLY A 43 15.52 -0.91 -8.23
N ILE A 44 15.33 -2.24 -8.27
CA ILE A 44 14.62 -2.95 -9.36
C ILE A 44 13.13 -3.20 -9.06
N GLU A 45 12.66 -2.85 -7.86
CA GLU A 45 11.31 -3.17 -7.42
C GLU A 45 10.40 -1.94 -7.45
N ASN A 46 9.21 -2.07 -8.03
CA ASN A 46 8.16 -1.08 -7.87
C ASN A 46 7.46 -1.26 -6.52
N ARG A 47 7.50 -0.24 -5.67
CA ARG A 47 6.91 -0.24 -4.33
C ARG A 47 5.83 0.84 -4.22
N PRO A 48 4.65 0.65 -4.86
CA PRO A 48 3.56 1.62 -4.79
C PRO A 48 3.20 1.91 -3.33
N GLY A 49 2.78 3.14 -3.05
CA GLY A 49 2.15 3.46 -1.76
C GLY A 49 0.69 3.02 -1.71
N LEU A 50 0.17 2.77 -0.51
CA LEU A 50 -1.22 2.35 -0.31
C LEU A 50 -2.20 3.38 -0.86
N ALA A 51 -1.94 4.66 -0.62
CA ALA A 51 -2.74 5.77 -1.13
C ALA A 51 -2.83 5.81 -2.67
N ALA A 52 -1.81 5.29 -3.37
CA ALA A 52 -1.82 5.16 -4.83
C ALA A 52 -2.67 3.98 -5.33
N CYS A 53 -2.86 2.96 -4.49
CA CYS A 53 -3.61 1.74 -4.80
C CYS A 53 -5.10 1.87 -4.48
N LEU A 54 -5.46 2.74 -3.54
CA LEU A 54 -6.84 2.98 -3.14
C LEU A 54 -7.60 3.86 -4.13
N ARG A 55 -8.84 3.47 -4.37
CA ARG A 55 -9.89 4.27 -5.01
C ARG A 55 -10.89 4.72 -3.94
N PRO A 56 -11.64 5.81 -4.19
CA PRO A 56 -12.61 6.33 -3.23
C PRO A 56 -13.71 5.33 -2.87
N GLU A 57 -14.01 4.40 -3.77
CA GLU A 57 -15.01 3.34 -3.57
C GLU A 57 -14.44 2.11 -2.84
N ASP A 58 -13.14 2.10 -2.56
CA ASP A 58 -12.50 1.00 -1.85
C ASP A 58 -12.73 1.09 -0.36
N THR A 59 -12.80 -0.06 0.30
CA THR A 59 -12.87 -0.15 1.76
C THR A 59 -11.79 -1.08 2.26
N ILE A 60 -11.09 -0.67 3.32
CA ILE A 60 -10.09 -1.50 3.98
C ILE A 60 -10.82 -2.41 4.97
N THR A 61 -10.80 -3.71 4.69
CA THR A 61 -11.54 -4.72 5.45
C THR A 61 -10.69 -5.43 6.50
N ASP A 62 -9.37 -5.45 6.33
CA ASP A 62 -8.43 -6.11 7.23
C ASP A 62 -7.07 -5.42 7.19
N VAL A 63 -6.39 -5.35 8.33
CA VAL A 63 -5.06 -4.74 8.48
C VAL A 63 -4.22 -5.70 9.32
N THR A 64 -3.14 -6.20 8.72
CA THR A 64 -2.22 -7.13 9.37
C THR A 64 -0.79 -6.66 9.16
N GLU A 65 0.16 -7.24 9.88
CA GLU A 65 1.58 -6.94 9.70
C GLU A 65 2.13 -7.35 8.32
N ASP A 66 1.46 -8.28 7.64
CA ASP A 66 1.86 -8.83 6.35
C ASP A 66 1.15 -8.18 5.17
N TYR A 67 -0.13 -7.83 5.32
CA TYR A 67 -0.93 -7.25 4.25
C TYR A 67 -2.05 -6.36 4.76
N ILE A 68 -2.53 -5.47 3.88
CA ILE A 68 -3.77 -4.71 4.04
C ILE A 68 -4.77 -5.24 3.00
N GLU A 69 -5.96 -5.65 3.45
CA GLU A 69 -7.02 -6.12 2.56
C GLU A 69 -7.91 -4.94 2.13
N ILE A 70 -8.08 -4.82 0.82
CA ILE A 70 -8.87 -3.80 0.17
C ILE A 70 -10.03 -4.50 -0.54
N SER A 71 -11.26 -4.16 -0.18
CA SER A 71 -12.47 -4.64 -0.81
C SER A 71 -13.02 -3.59 -1.77
N ARG A 72 -13.35 -4.01 -2.99
CA ARG A 72 -14.05 -3.21 -4.01
C ARG A 72 -15.16 -4.06 -4.61
N ASP A 73 -16.41 -3.64 -4.44
CA ASP A 73 -17.58 -4.34 -5.02
C ASP A 73 -17.60 -5.85 -4.71
N GLY A 74 -17.22 -6.21 -3.48
CA GLY A 74 -17.09 -7.61 -3.04
C GLY A 74 -15.81 -8.34 -3.50
N ILE A 75 -15.00 -7.74 -4.37
CA ILE A 75 -13.68 -8.25 -4.77
C ILE A 75 -12.63 -7.81 -3.76
N LYS A 76 -11.98 -8.78 -3.12
CA LYS A 76 -10.92 -8.56 -2.14
C LYS A 76 -9.54 -8.64 -2.78
N THR A 77 -8.75 -7.58 -2.63
CA THR A 77 -7.36 -7.48 -3.08
C THR A 77 -6.46 -7.29 -1.87
N ARG A 78 -5.26 -7.87 -1.89
CA ARG A 78 -4.29 -7.74 -0.79
C ARG A 78 -3.11 -6.88 -1.22
N PHE A 79 -2.85 -5.85 -0.43
CA PHE A 79 -1.66 -5.00 -0.53
C PHE A 79 -0.61 -5.53 0.45
N TYR A 80 0.40 -6.23 -0.07
CA TYR A 80 1.41 -6.90 0.75
C TYR A 80 2.52 -5.95 1.20
N HIS A 81 3.01 -6.15 2.43
CA HIS A 81 4.07 -5.34 3.01
C HIS A 81 5.37 -5.50 2.20
N PRO A 82 5.94 -4.42 1.63
CA PRO A 82 7.08 -4.52 0.71
C PRO A 82 8.35 -5.03 1.39
N GLU A 83 8.53 -4.76 2.68
CA GLU A 83 9.71 -5.18 3.45
C GLU A 83 9.56 -6.58 4.06
N ARG A 84 8.36 -7.19 4.01
CA ARG A 84 8.17 -8.57 4.46
C ARG A 84 8.61 -9.54 3.36
N GLU A 85 9.27 -10.60 3.80
CA GLU A 85 9.63 -11.72 2.92
C GLU A 85 8.39 -12.59 2.70
N PHE A 86 8.05 -12.81 1.43
CA PHE A 86 7.00 -13.74 1.06
C PHE A 86 7.56 -14.87 0.21
N PRO A 87 7.03 -16.10 0.33
CA PRO A 87 7.56 -17.26 -0.39
C PRO A 87 7.52 -17.08 -1.92
N TRP A 88 6.56 -16.31 -2.45
CA TRP A 88 6.48 -16.02 -3.88
C TRP A 88 7.45 -14.94 -4.38
N LYS A 89 7.95 -14.03 -3.51
CA LYS A 89 8.97 -13.03 -3.92
C LYS A 89 10.30 -13.68 -4.28
N ARG A 90 10.63 -14.82 -3.67
CA ARG A 90 11.86 -15.59 -3.96
C ARG A 90 11.88 -16.22 -5.37
N ARG A 91 10.75 -16.22 -6.09
CA ARG A 91 10.64 -16.90 -7.39
C ARG A 91 11.06 -16.03 -8.58
N CYS A 92 11.26 -14.72 -8.41
CA CYS A 92 11.61 -13.81 -9.51
C CYS A 92 13.12 -13.74 -9.85
N ASN A 93 14.00 -14.43 -9.11
CA ASN A 93 15.46 -14.45 -9.34
C ASN A 93 16.00 -15.81 -9.83
N ARG A 94 15.21 -16.61 -10.54
CA ARG A 94 15.72 -17.80 -11.26
C ARG A 94 15.71 -17.58 -12.77
N GLY A 95 16.72 -16.85 -13.20
CA GLY A 95 17.15 -16.59 -14.57
C GLY A 95 18.28 -15.57 -14.44
N SER A 96 19.56 -15.93 -14.51
CA SER A 96 20.20 -16.74 -15.54
C SER A 96 21.43 -17.45 -14.94
N GLU A 97 21.58 -18.73 -15.23
CA GLU A 97 22.89 -19.39 -15.30
C GLU A 97 23.55 -19.06 -16.65
#